data_AF-L5JN20-F1
#
_entry.id   AF-L5JN20-F1
#
_cell.length_a   1.000
_cell.length_b   1.000
_cell.length_c   1.000
_cell.angle_alpha   90.00
_cell.angle_beta   90.00
_cell.angle_gamma   90.00
#
_symmetry.space_group_name_H-M   'P 1'
#
loop_
_entity.id
_entity.type
_entity.pdbx_description
1 polymer ?
#
loop_
_entity_poly.entity_id
_entity_poly.type
_entity_poly.pdbx_seq_one_letter_code
_entity_poly.pdbx_strand_id
1 'polypeptide(L)'
;MGIELTVQYMVSVFSRQSYFNIDPNATQASGNCGSQVSNLLLNFQGGFVNLTFTKDENSYYISEVGAYLTVSNPEKIYQGMKSAVMFETEVGHSFKCVSEQSVQLSAHLQLKTMNVQLQAFDFEDDHFGNVDECSSDYTIVLPVIGAIVLSLCAVGLIVYGIRLRRESSGYQRI
;
A
#
# COMPACT_ATOMS: atom_id res chain seq x y z
N MET A 1 -2.88 -10.54 -0.59
CA MET A 1 -1.83 -9.51 -0.70
C MET A 1 -0.83 -9.92 -1.78
N GLY A 2 -0.41 -8.99 -2.63
CA GLY A 2 0.76 -9.15 -3.49
C GLY A 2 2.02 -8.67 -2.78
N ILE A 3 3.14 -9.37 -2.97
CA ILE A 3 4.44 -9.02 -2.38
C ILE A 3 5.50 -9.06 -3.48
N GLU A 4 6.33 -8.02 -3.53
CA GLU A 4 7.50 -7.93 -4.41
C GLU A 4 8.72 -7.57 -3.58
N LEU A 5 9.84 -8.26 -3.81
CA LEU A 5 11.15 -7.85 -3.30
C LEU A 5 11.91 -7.12 -4.41
N THR A 6 12.42 -5.94 -4.10
CA THR A 6 13.27 -5.16 -5.00
C THR A 6 14.70 -5.16 -4.47
N VAL A 7 15.66 -5.57 -5.31
CA VAL A 7 17.08 -5.52 -5.01
C VAL A 7 17.72 -4.36 -5.77
N GLN A 8 18.30 -3.42 -5.04
CA GLN A 8 18.98 -2.24 -5.59
C GLN A 8 20.50 -2.44 -5.57
N TYR A 9 21.15 -2.33 -6.72
CA TYR A 9 22.60 -2.46 -6.84
C TYR A 9 23.18 -1.45 -7.83
N MET A 10 24.43 -1.03 -7.59
CA MET A 10 25.13 -0.14 -8.49
C MET A 10 25.86 -0.92 -9.58
N VAL A 11 25.74 -0.46 -10.82
CA VAL A 11 26.51 -0.91 -11.96
C VAL A 11 27.26 0.30 -12.51
N SER A 12 28.56 0.39 -12.17
CA SER A 12 29.38 1.58 -12.42
C SER A 12 28.76 2.83 -11.75
N VAL A 13 28.23 3.79 -12.51
CA VAL A 13 27.65 5.05 -12.00
C VAL A 13 26.11 5.01 -11.91
N PHE A 14 25.46 3.96 -12.44
CA PHE A 14 24.00 3.86 -12.50
C PHE A 14 23.45 2.89 -11.44
N SER A 15 22.32 3.23 -10.82
CA SER A 15 21.54 2.30 -9.99
C SER A 15 20.66 1.41 -10.89
N ARG A 16 20.73 0.11 -10.68
CA ARG A 16 19.81 -0.88 -11.26
C ARG A 16 18.97 -1.52 -10.17
N GLN A 17 17.79 -1.98 -10.59
CA GLN A 17 16.85 -2.68 -9.73
C GLN A 17 16.49 -4.02 -10.37
N SER A 18 16.47 -5.07 -9.56
CA SER A 18 15.88 -6.36 -9.90
C SER A 18 14.63 -6.57 -9.07
N TYR A 19 13.60 -7.14 -9.68
CA TYR A 19 12.28 -7.33 -9.09
C TYR A 19 11.98 -8.82 -8.95
N PHE A 20 11.49 -9.23 -7.79
CA PHE A 20 11.20 -10.60 -7.45
C PHE A 20 9.79 -10.68 -6.87
N ASN A 21 8.84 -11.04 -7.73
CA ASN A 21 7.46 -11.26 -7.33
C ASN A 21 7.33 -12.58 -6.60
N ILE A 22 6.65 -12.57 -5.45
CA ILE A 22 6.36 -13.79 -4.71
C ILE A 22 5.16 -14.47 -5.34
N ASP A 23 5.38 -15.65 -5.96
CA ASP A 23 4.31 -16.44 -6.55
C ASP A 23 3.52 -17.16 -5.44
N PRO A 24 2.23 -16.85 -5.23
CA PRO A 24 1.44 -17.48 -4.18
C PRO A 24 1.27 -18.99 -4.38
N ASN A 25 1.35 -19.50 -5.62
CA ASN A 25 1.22 -20.94 -5.88
C ASN A 25 2.49 -21.73 -5.52
N ALA A 26 3.64 -21.04 -5.45
CA ALA A 26 4.94 -21.62 -5.12
C ALA A 26 5.45 -21.16 -3.74
N THR A 27 4.57 -20.65 -2.88
CA THR A 27 4.89 -20.13 -1.56
C THR A 27 4.11 -20.88 -0.49
N GLN A 28 4.79 -21.28 0.58
CA GLN A 28 4.17 -21.91 1.74
C GLN A 28 4.03 -20.88 2.88
N ALA A 29 2.80 -20.71 3.35
CA ALA A 29 2.50 -19.90 4.52
C ALA A 29 2.57 -20.75 5.80
N SER A 30 3.21 -20.21 6.82
CA SER A 30 3.31 -20.79 8.17
C SER A 30 3.40 -19.66 9.19
N GLY A 31 3.32 -19.97 10.48
CA GLY A 31 3.35 -18.94 11.51
C GLY A 31 3.05 -19.46 12.90
N ASN A 32 3.18 -18.59 13.89
CA ASN A 32 2.77 -18.85 15.25
C ASN A 32 1.78 -17.77 15.69
N CYS A 33 0.77 -18.21 16.44
CA CYS A 33 -0.21 -17.31 17.04
C CYS A 33 0.13 -17.09 18.52
N GLY A 34 0.03 -15.84 18.95
CA GLY A 34 0.12 -15.46 20.36
C GLY A 34 -0.89 -14.37 20.69
N SER A 35 -1.17 -14.18 21.98
CA SER A 35 -2.18 -13.21 22.44
C SER A 35 -1.80 -11.76 22.15
N GLN A 36 -0.49 -11.46 22.11
CA GLN A 36 0.04 -10.12 21.83
C GLN A 36 0.95 -10.06 20.61
N VAL A 37 1.65 -11.15 20.29
CA VAL A 37 2.57 -11.22 19.15
C VAL A 37 2.25 -12.47 18.34
N SER A 38 2.07 -12.30 17.04
CA SER A 38 1.89 -13.39 16.07
C SER A 38 2.78 -13.14 14.86
N ASN A 39 3.03 -14.16 14.04
CA ASN A 39 3.80 -13.97 12.82
C ASN A 39 3.25 -14.76 11.63
N LEU A 40 3.44 -14.20 10.44
CA LEU A 40 3.20 -14.85 9.16
C LEU A 40 4.54 -14.99 8.43
N LEU A 41 5.00 -16.23 8.29
CA LEU A 41 6.19 -16.61 7.54
C LEU A 41 5.78 -17.19 6.18
N LEU A 42 6.17 -16.49 5.12
CA LEU A 42 5.98 -16.89 3.73
C LEU A 42 7.31 -17.42 3.19
N ASN A 43 7.38 -18.72 2.99
CA ASN A 43 8.59 -19.40 2.53
C ASN A 43 8.44 -19.80 1.06
N PHE A 44 9.41 -19.44 0.22
CA PHE A 44 9.39 -19.68 -1.22
C PHE A 44 10.75 -20.15 -1.71
N GLN A 45 10.83 -20.60 -2.95
CA GLN A 45 12.11 -21.02 -3.51
C GLN A 45 13.08 -19.85 -3.56
N GLY A 46 14.20 -19.96 -2.84
CA GLY A 46 15.22 -18.94 -2.77
C GLY A 46 15.07 -17.96 -1.60
N GLY A 47 14.07 -18.10 -0.72
CA GLY A 47 14.04 -17.29 0.50
C GLY A 47 12.72 -17.22 1.23
N PHE A 48 12.55 -16.18 2.06
CA PHE A 48 11.35 -15.98 2.85
C PHE A 48 11.03 -14.51 3.09
N VAL A 49 9.78 -14.24 3.46
CA VAL A 49 9.30 -12.99 4.06
C VAL A 49 8.63 -13.34 5.38
N ASN A 50 8.98 -12.65 6.46
CA ASN A 50 8.37 -12.80 7.77
C ASN A 50 7.73 -11.47 8.19
N LEU A 51 6.45 -11.50 8.50
CA LEU A 51 5.68 -10.37 9.01
C LEU A 51 5.32 -10.66 10.46
N THR A 52 5.83 -9.85 11.39
CA THR A 52 5.50 -9.94 12.81
C THR A 52 4.43 -8.91 13.12
N PHE A 53 3.35 -9.38 13.73
CA PHE A 53 2.23 -8.56 14.17
C PHE A 53 2.31 -8.36 15.68
N THR A 54 2.03 -7.15 16.14
CA THR A 54 1.86 -6.82 17.55
C THR A 54 0.46 -6.27 17.77
N LYS A 55 -0.17 -6.71 18.87
CA LYS A 55 -1.45 -6.20 19.37
C LYS A 55 -1.18 -5.35 20.62
N ASP A 56 -1.61 -4.09 20.55
CA ASP A 56 -1.71 -3.19 21.69
C ASP A 56 -3.14 -3.23 22.27
N GLU A 57 -3.55 -2.26 23.08
CA GLU A 57 -4.87 -2.30 23.76
C GLU A 57 -6.04 -2.33 22.76
N ASN A 58 -6.03 -1.43 21.78
CA ASN A 58 -7.15 -1.22 20.85
C ASN A 58 -6.79 -1.41 19.38
N SER A 59 -5.50 -1.52 19.05
CA SER A 59 -5.04 -1.69 17.67
C SER A 59 -4.07 -2.85 17.55
N TYR A 60 -3.93 -3.34 16.32
CA TYR A 60 -2.83 -4.21 15.93
C TYR A 60 -2.13 -3.60 14.71
N TYR A 61 -0.87 -3.97 14.53
CA TYR A 61 -0.04 -3.54 13.39
C TYR A 61 1.04 -4.57 13.10
N ILE A 62 1.61 -4.51 11.91
CA ILE A 62 2.90 -5.14 11.64
C ILE A 62 3.95 -4.31 12.36
N SER A 63 4.69 -4.94 13.29
CA SER A 63 5.74 -4.31 14.10
C SER A 63 7.15 -4.58 13.56
N GLU A 64 7.31 -5.68 12.81
CA GLU A 64 8.57 -6.04 12.17
C GLU A 64 8.34 -6.75 10.84
N VAL A 65 9.16 -6.39 9.85
CA VAL A 65 9.22 -7.05 8.54
C VAL A 65 10.64 -7.54 8.33
N GLY A 66 10.80 -8.83 8.09
CA GLY A 66 12.07 -9.45 7.70
C GLY A 66 11.95 -10.11 6.33
N ALA A 67 13.03 -10.08 5.55
CA ALA A 67 13.09 -10.85 4.31
C ALA A 67 14.50 -11.38 4.06
N TYR A 68 14.54 -12.50 3.36
CA TYR A 68 15.74 -13.17 2.87
C TYR A 68 15.50 -13.58 1.42
N LEU A 69 16.49 -13.38 0.56
CA LEU A 69 16.42 -13.70 -0.86
C LEU A 69 17.80 -14.09 -1.40
N THR A 70 17.87 -15.26 -2.02
CA THR A 70 19.03 -15.74 -2.78
C THR A 70 18.75 -15.55 -4.26
N VAL A 71 19.61 -14.76 -4.91
CA VAL A 71 19.60 -14.52 -6.36
C VAL A 71 20.69 -15.36 -6.99
N SER A 72 20.36 -16.16 -8.00
CA SER A 72 21.33 -16.96 -8.75
C SER A 72 21.98 -16.16 -9.89
N ASN A 73 23.18 -16.55 -10.32
CA ASN A 73 23.91 -16.00 -11.47
C ASN A 73 24.26 -14.49 -11.40
N PRO A 74 25.25 -14.08 -10.58
CA PRO A 74 26.00 -14.87 -9.59
C PRO A 74 25.19 -15.09 -8.31
N GLU A 75 25.49 -16.15 -7.58
CA GLU A 75 24.83 -16.41 -6.30
C GLU A 75 25.13 -15.29 -5.30
N LYS A 76 24.07 -14.59 -4.87
CA LYS A 76 24.14 -13.52 -3.87
C LYS A 76 22.93 -13.57 -2.97
N ILE A 77 23.16 -13.34 -1.69
CA ILE A 77 22.13 -13.30 -0.67
C ILE A 77 21.87 -11.84 -0.30
N TYR A 78 20.59 -11.49 -0.29
CA TYR A 78 20.07 -10.21 0.18
C TYR A 78 19.14 -10.50 1.35
N GLN A 79 19.40 -9.86 2.47
CA GLN A 79 18.55 -9.97 3.64
C GLN A 79 18.43 -8.62 4.33
N GLY A 80 17.38 -8.46 5.11
CA GLY A 80 17.11 -7.23 5.83
C GLY A 80 15.94 -7.39 6.77
N MET A 81 15.87 -6.50 7.75
CA MET A 81 14.82 -6.48 8.74
C MET A 81 14.56 -5.04 9.14
N LYS A 82 13.29 -4.68 9.29
CA LYS A 82 12.86 -3.35 9.68
C LYS A 82 11.77 -3.45 10.72
N SER A 83 12.01 -2.89 11.90
CA SER A 83 10.97 -2.59 12.86
C SER A 83 10.30 -1.26 12.48
N ALA A 84 8.99 -1.28 12.33
CA ALA A 84 8.16 -0.13 11.97
C ALA A 84 6.70 -0.44 12.36
N VAL A 85 5.91 0.58 12.66
CA VAL A 85 4.46 0.45 12.77
C VAL A 85 3.89 0.56 11.36
N MET A 86 3.40 -0.57 10.83
CA MET A 86 2.81 -0.64 9.50
C MET A 86 1.40 -1.23 9.59
N PHE A 87 0.48 -0.70 8.79
CA PHE A 87 -0.89 -1.22 8.65
C PHE A 87 -1.61 -1.31 10.01
N GLU A 88 -1.50 -0.23 10.80
CA GLU A 88 -2.21 -0.12 12.06
C GLU A 88 -3.73 -0.13 11.82
N THR A 89 -4.45 -0.93 12.60
CA THR A 89 -5.87 -1.21 12.42
C THR A 89 -6.50 -1.53 13.76
N GLU A 90 -7.77 -1.16 13.92
CA GLU A 90 -8.53 -1.48 15.14
C GLU A 90 -8.64 -3.00 15.34
N VAL A 91 -8.57 -3.46 16.59
CA VAL A 91 -8.73 -4.89 16.91
C VAL A 91 -10.13 -5.35 16.47
N GLY A 92 -10.18 -6.47 15.74
CA GLY A 92 -11.42 -6.99 15.16
C GLY A 92 -11.77 -6.42 13.78
N HIS A 93 -11.07 -5.37 13.33
CA HIS A 93 -11.17 -4.87 11.95
C HIS A 93 -10.12 -5.54 11.05
N SER A 94 -10.30 -5.38 9.74
CA SER A 94 -9.35 -5.77 8.69
C SER A 94 -8.73 -4.54 8.05
N PHE A 95 -7.42 -4.59 7.81
CA PHE A 95 -6.71 -3.57 7.06
C PHE A 95 -6.86 -3.82 5.58
N LYS A 96 -7.12 -2.78 4.77
CA LYS A 96 -7.12 -2.86 3.31
C LYS A 96 -6.33 -1.72 2.67
N CYS A 97 -5.47 -2.05 1.72
CA CYS A 97 -4.72 -1.08 0.94
C CYS A 97 -4.43 -1.61 -0.46
N VAL A 98 -5.04 -1.01 -1.47
CA VAL A 98 -4.83 -1.39 -2.88
C VAL A 98 -3.50 -0.84 -3.39
N SER A 99 -3.18 0.40 -3.02
CA SER A 99 -1.98 1.12 -3.42
C SER A 99 -0.69 0.42 -2.99
N GLU A 100 0.37 0.60 -3.79
CA GLU A 100 1.70 0.09 -3.45
C GLU A 100 2.21 0.73 -2.14
N GLN A 101 2.66 -0.10 -1.22
CA GLN A 101 3.35 0.29 0.01
C GLN A 101 4.75 -0.29 0.01
N SER A 102 5.76 0.48 0.39
CA SER A 102 7.17 0.06 0.33
C SER A 102 7.89 0.26 1.66
N VAL A 103 8.74 -0.71 2.03
CA VAL A 103 9.59 -0.65 3.22
C VAL A 103 11.02 -1.05 2.86
N GLN A 104 11.99 -0.20 3.22
CA GLN A 104 13.40 -0.49 3.02
C GLN A 104 13.90 -1.39 4.16
N LEU A 105 14.31 -2.62 3.84
CA LEU A 105 14.73 -3.63 4.81
C LEU A 105 16.25 -3.64 5.06
N SER A 106 17.03 -3.26 4.05
CA SER A 106 18.48 -3.05 4.16
C SER A 106 18.95 -2.03 3.11
N ALA A 107 20.26 -1.77 2.99
CA ALA A 107 20.79 -0.86 1.97
C ALA A 107 20.46 -1.30 0.53
N HIS A 108 20.20 -2.59 0.31
CA HIS A 108 20.01 -3.17 -1.02
C HIS A 108 18.66 -3.86 -1.20
N LEU A 109 17.93 -4.18 -0.12
CA LEU A 109 16.68 -4.91 -0.18
C LEU A 109 15.51 -4.05 0.27
N GLN A 110 14.50 -3.95 -0.58
CA GLN A 110 13.22 -3.29 -0.32
C GLN A 110 12.10 -4.32 -0.49
N LEU A 111 11.11 -4.27 0.38
CA LEU A 111 9.87 -5.02 0.23
C LEU A 111 8.75 -4.07 -0.17
N LYS A 112 7.95 -4.52 -1.12
CA LYS A 112 6.74 -3.84 -1.58
C LYS A 112 5.54 -4.75 -1.39
N THR A 113 4.41 -4.13 -1.08
CA THR A 113 3.11 -4.80 -0.98
C THR A 113 2.09 -4.04 -1.80
N MET A 114 1.08 -4.74 -2.30
CA MET A 114 -0.02 -4.19 -3.09
C MET A 114 -1.25 -5.08 -2.93
N ASN A 115 -2.46 -4.54 -3.13
CA ASN A 115 -3.71 -5.30 -2.96
C ASN A 115 -3.74 -6.05 -1.61
N VAL A 116 -3.38 -5.35 -0.55
CA VAL A 116 -3.34 -5.87 0.82
C VAL A 116 -4.76 -5.88 1.35
N GLN A 117 -5.19 -7.03 1.86
CA GLN A 117 -6.25 -7.13 2.84
C GLN A 117 -5.81 -8.17 3.87
N LEU A 118 -5.77 -7.80 5.15
CA LEU A 118 -5.30 -8.66 6.22
C LEU A 118 -5.95 -8.32 7.57
N GLN A 119 -5.94 -9.28 8.48
CA GLN A 119 -6.42 -9.14 9.85
C GLN A 119 -5.60 -10.05 10.74
N ALA A 120 -5.44 -9.67 12.01
CA ALA A 120 -4.71 -10.45 13.00
C ALA A 120 -5.43 -10.44 14.35
N PHE A 121 -5.14 -11.47 15.16
CA PHE A 121 -5.56 -11.68 16.55
C PHE A 121 -7.04 -11.97 16.80
N ASP A 122 -7.96 -11.12 16.34
CA ASP A 122 -9.37 -11.23 16.68
C ASP A 122 -10.20 -11.43 15.41
N PHE A 123 -11.04 -12.46 15.39
CA PHE A 123 -11.83 -12.87 14.24
C PHE A 123 -13.22 -13.35 14.69
N GLU A 124 -14.25 -12.98 13.93
CA GLU A 124 -15.59 -13.52 14.08
C GLU A 124 -15.88 -14.48 12.91
N ASP A 125 -16.26 -15.72 13.24
CA ASP A 125 -16.64 -16.76 12.28
C ASP A 125 -15.63 -17.02 11.15
N ASP A 126 -14.33 -16.84 11.38
CA ASP A 126 -13.25 -16.96 10.37
C ASP A 126 -13.38 -15.99 9.17
N HIS A 127 -14.08 -14.87 9.34
CA HIS A 127 -14.22 -13.82 8.31
C HIS A 127 -13.43 -12.55 8.67
N PHE A 128 -13.15 -11.75 7.64
CA PHE A 128 -12.69 -10.38 7.87
C PHE A 128 -13.79 -9.56 8.53
N GLY A 129 -13.41 -8.78 9.54
CA GLY A 129 -14.28 -7.78 10.15
C GLY A 129 -14.39 -6.50 9.32
N ASN A 130 -14.82 -5.41 9.96
CA ASN A 130 -14.95 -4.11 9.31
C ASN A 130 -13.64 -3.66 8.67
N VAL A 131 -13.73 -2.92 7.55
CA VAL A 131 -12.56 -2.60 6.74
C VAL A 131 -12.05 -1.21 7.04
N ASP A 132 -10.78 -1.12 7.44
CA ASP A 132 -10.02 0.13 7.58
C ASP A 132 -9.12 0.31 6.33
N GLU A 133 -9.40 1.34 5.53
CA GLU A 133 -8.68 1.60 4.28
C GLU A 133 -7.49 2.56 4.46
N CYS A 134 -6.39 2.31 3.74
CA CYS A 134 -5.21 3.17 3.80
C CYS A 134 -5.43 4.52 3.12
N SER A 135 -4.82 5.58 3.65
CA SER A 135 -4.90 6.93 3.07
C SER A 135 -4.32 7.01 1.65
N SER A 136 -3.38 6.13 1.30
CA SER A 136 -2.74 6.09 -0.01
C SER A 136 -3.75 5.88 -1.14
N ASP A 137 -4.79 5.08 -0.90
CA ASP A 137 -5.85 4.80 -1.89
C ASP A 137 -6.66 6.07 -2.24
N TYR A 138 -6.69 7.06 -1.36
CA TYR A 138 -7.45 8.30 -1.54
C TYR A 138 -6.64 9.46 -2.12
N THR A 139 -5.30 9.39 -2.05
CA THR A 139 -4.40 10.50 -2.45
C THR A 139 -4.54 10.90 -3.92
N ILE A 140 -4.89 9.96 -4.82
CA ILE A 140 -5.13 10.25 -6.24
C ILE A 140 -6.54 10.80 -6.46
N VAL A 141 -7.51 10.44 -5.62
CA VAL A 141 -8.92 10.78 -5.81
C VAL A 141 -9.20 12.24 -5.45
N LEU A 142 -8.58 12.77 -4.39
CA LEU A 142 -8.77 14.16 -3.96
C LEU A 142 -8.48 15.22 -5.05
N PRO A 143 -7.31 15.23 -5.73
CA PRO A 143 -7.02 16.25 -6.74
C PRO A 143 -7.94 16.13 -7.97
N VAL A 144 -8.38 14.92 -8.32
CA VAL A 144 -9.30 14.70 -9.45
C VAL A 144 -10.67 15.30 -9.17
N ILE A 145 -11.22 15.09 -7.97
CA ILE A 145 -12.48 15.72 -7.56
C ILE A 145 -12.34 17.25 -7.59
N GLY A 146 -11.22 17.78 -7.09
CA GLY A 146 -10.93 19.22 -7.14
C GLY A 146 -10.96 19.77 -8.56
N ALA A 147 -10.32 19.08 -9.51
CA ALA A 147 -10.31 19.49 -10.91
C ALA A 147 -11.72 19.48 -11.55
N ILE A 148 -12.54 18.46 -11.25
CA ILE A 148 -13.91 18.37 -11.75
C ILE A 148 -14.76 19.53 -11.21
N VAL A 149 -14.72 19.79 -9.91
CA VAL A 149 -15.48 20.89 -9.28
C VAL A 149 -15.07 22.25 -9.86
N LEU A 150 -13.76 22.51 -10.01
CA LEU A 150 -13.26 23.75 -10.61
C LEU A 150 -13.71 23.90 -12.07
N SER A 151 -13.69 22.81 -12.84
CA SER A 151 -14.15 22.83 -14.24
C SER A 151 -15.64 23.16 -14.35
N LEU A 152 -16.49 22.58 -13.50
CA LEU A 152 -17.93 22.84 -13.48
C LEU A 152 -18.24 24.28 -13.07
N CYS A 153 -17.55 24.80 -12.06
CA CYS A 153 -17.67 26.20 -11.66
C CYS A 153 -17.28 27.16 -12.80
N ALA A 154 -16.18 26.89 -13.50
CA ALA A 154 -15.76 27.70 -14.64
C ALA A 154 -16.80 27.70 -15.77
N VAL A 155 -17.36 26.55 -16.12
CA VAL A 155 -18.44 26.44 -17.12
C VAL A 155 -19.68 27.22 -16.68
N GLY A 156 -20.08 27.11 -15.41
CA GLY A 156 -21.20 27.87 -14.86
C GLY A 156 -21.01 29.38 -14.98
N LEU A 157 -19.81 29.88 -14.66
CA LEU A 157 -19.45 31.29 -14.78
C LEU A 157 -19.46 31.78 -16.24
N ILE A 158 -19.00 30.95 -17.18
CA ILE A 158 -19.04 31.27 -18.62
C ILE A 158 -20.50 31.38 -19.10
N VAL A 159 -21.35 30.42 -18.74
CA VAL A 159 -22.77 30.43 -19.12
C VAL A 159 -23.49 31.65 -18.53
N TYR A 160 -23.23 31.95 -17.25
CA TYR A 160 -23.76 33.13 -16.58
C TYR A 160 -23.32 34.42 -17.29
N GLY A 161 -22.03 34.54 -17.63
CA GLY A 161 -21.51 35.69 -18.37
C GLY A 161 -22.15 35.88 -19.75
N ILE A 162 -22.41 34.81 -20.49
CA ILE A 162 -23.11 34.86 -21.78
C ILE A 162 -24.56 35.32 -21.60
N ARG A 163 -25.27 34.80 -20.58
CA ARG A 163 -26.65 35.20 -20.27
C ARG A 163 -26.74 36.68 -19.94
N LEU A 164 -25.84 37.18 -19.08
CA LEU A 164 -25.81 38.56 -18.64
C LEU A 164 -25.51 39.53 -19.81
N ARG A 165 -24.57 39.18 -20.70
CA ARG A 165 -24.30 39.97 -21.92
C ARG A 165 -25.50 40.03 -22.86
N ARG A 166 -26.32 38.97 -22.91
CA ARG A 166 -27.51 38.92 -23.75
C ARG A 166 -28.63 39.82 -23.21
N GLU A 167 -28.77 39.91 -21.88
CA GLU A 167 -29.68 40.87 -21.25
C GLU A 167 -29.21 42.32 -21.42
N SER A 168 -27.91 42.62 -21.30
CA SER A 168 -27.42 44.00 -21.45
C SER A 168 -27.57 44.54 -22.88
N SER A 169 -27.57 43.67 -23.89
CA SER A 169 -27.79 44.05 -25.30
C SER A 169 -29.25 44.34 -25.64
N GLY A 170 -30.20 44.12 -24.71
CA GLY A 170 -31.63 44.34 -24.90
C GLY A 170 -32.14 45.77 -24.65
N TYR A 171 -31.30 46.68 -24.14
CA TYR A 171 -31.66 48.09 -23.99
C TYR A 171 -31.12 48.94 -25.15
N GLN A 172 -31.71 48.78 -26.34
CA GLN A 172 -31.58 49.78 -27.39
C GLN A 172 -32.65 50.86 -27.12
N ARG A 173 -32.21 52.00 -26.61
CA ARG A 173 -33.03 53.23 -26.47
C ARG A 173 -33.49 53.67 -27.87
N ILE A 174 -34.80 53.87 -28.02
CA ILE A 174 -35.40 54.75 -29.05
C ILE A 174 -35.11 56.20 -28.65
#